data_AF-A0A1S1YWZ6-F1
#
_entry.id   AF-A0A1S1YWZ6-F1
#
_cell.length_a   1.000
_cell.length_b   1.000
_cell.length_c   1.000
_cell.angle_alpha   90.00
_cell.angle_beta   90.00
_cell.angle_gamma   90.00
#
_symmetry.space_group_name_H-M   'P 1'
#
loop_
_entity.id
_entity.type
_entity.pdbx_description
1 polymer ?
#
loop_
_entity_poly.entity_id
_entity_poly.type
_entity_poly.pdbx_seq_one_letter_code
_entity_poly.pdbx_strand_id
1 'polypeptide(L)'
;MEQINQKLNKGPLITIAVLSIAIPLVVAILLFIPQTGKLGDLDVSFLPHLNAVINGSCAITLFLGFYFIKKGNTELHRLMMLISFVLGAIFLVSYVIYHFQGGHTVFGDLNADGILSTTEKQEAGSLRVIYLILLLAHIVLSAAVVPLVLLSIYFAITNRLVLHKKIVKWAYPIWEFVAVSGVIVYFMISPYYV
;
A
#
# COMPACT_ATOMS: atom_id res chain seq x y z
N MET A 1 -34.25 4.81 -10.12
CA MET A 1 -34.40 5.51 -8.82
C MET A 1 -34.61 4.54 -7.65
N GLU A 2 -35.10 3.32 -7.89
CA GLU A 2 -35.43 2.33 -6.86
C GLU A 2 -34.22 1.77 -6.07
N GLN A 3 -33.05 1.62 -6.70
CA GLN A 3 -31.82 1.17 -6.01
C GLN A 3 -31.21 2.18 -5.03
N ILE A 4 -31.55 3.48 -5.15
CA ILE A 4 -30.97 4.53 -4.29
C ILE A 4 -31.53 4.44 -2.85
N ASN A 5 -32.76 3.93 -2.69
CA ASN A 5 -33.47 3.87 -1.42
C ASN A 5 -33.33 2.54 -0.67
N GLN A 6 -32.66 1.55 -1.24
CA GLN A 6 -32.47 0.26 -0.60
C GLN A 6 -31.30 0.34 0.39
N LYS A 7 -31.60 0.19 1.68
CA LYS A 7 -30.64 0.33 2.80
C LYS A 7 -29.38 -0.52 2.58
N LEU A 8 -28.23 0.02 2.97
CA LEU A 8 -26.96 -0.70 2.92
C LEU A 8 -26.97 -1.85 3.92
N ASN A 9 -26.37 -2.98 3.55
CA ASN A 9 -26.23 -4.11 4.46
C ASN A 9 -25.18 -3.78 5.53
N LYS A 10 -25.58 -3.86 6.80
CA LYS A 10 -24.71 -3.51 7.93
C LYS A 10 -23.54 -4.50 8.11
N GLY A 11 -23.72 -5.78 7.79
CA GLY A 11 -22.70 -6.81 8.01
C GLY A 11 -21.39 -6.51 7.29
N PRO A 12 -21.37 -6.45 5.93
CA PRO A 12 -20.16 -6.11 5.18
C PRO A 12 -19.58 -4.75 5.55
N LEU A 13 -20.41 -3.76 5.85
CA LEU A 13 -19.93 -2.44 6.28
C LEU A 13 -19.19 -2.47 7.63
N ILE A 14 -19.66 -3.29 8.57
CA ILE A 14 -18.95 -3.52 9.84
C ILE A 14 -17.61 -4.19 9.58
N THR A 15 -17.57 -5.24 8.74
CA THR A 15 -16.30 -5.89 8.35
C THR A 15 -15.33 -4.89 7.74
N ILE A 16 -15.80 -4.03 6.82
CA ILE A 16 -14.97 -2.99 6.21
C ILE A 16 -14.46 -2.01 7.25
N ALA A 17 -15.30 -1.54 8.17
CA ALA A 17 -14.89 -0.65 9.25
C ALA A 17 -13.81 -1.28 10.13
N VAL A 18 -13.99 -2.55 10.53
CA VAL A 18 -13.02 -3.30 11.33
C VAL A 18 -11.69 -3.43 10.59
N LEU A 19 -11.70 -3.89 9.34
CA LEU A 19 -10.48 -4.04 8.53
C LEU A 19 -9.77 -2.69 8.29
N SER A 20 -10.54 -1.62 8.08
CA SER A 20 -10.00 -0.27 7.84
C SER A 20 -9.30 0.33 9.06
N ILE A 21 -9.55 -0.22 10.26
CA ILE A 21 -8.86 0.16 11.49
C ILE A 21 -7.75 -0.85 11.79
N ALA A 22 -8.06 -2.14 11.73
CA ALA A 22 -7.15 -3.20 12.11
C ALA A 22 -5.89 -3.23 11.22
N ILE A 23 -6.03 -3.11 9.90
CA ILE A 23 -4.87 -3.17 8.98
C ILE A 23 -3.88 -2.01 9.24
N PRO A 24 -4.30 -0.73 9.23
CA PRO A 24 -3.37 0.36 9.55
C PRO A 24 -2.81 0.27 10.97
N LEU A 25 -3.59 -0.20 11.94
CA LEU A 25 -3.12 -0.36 13.31
C LEU A 25 -2.02 -1.41 13.42
N VAL A 26 -2.19 -2.57 12.79
CA VAL A 26 -1.18 -3.64 12.75
C VAL A 26 0.10 -3.12 12.09
N VAL A 27 -0.01 -2.46 10.94
CA VAL A 27 1.13 -1.86 10.24
C VAL A 27 1.82 -0.81 11.11
N ALA A 28 1.07 0.07 11.77
CA ALA A 28 1.63 1.07 12.68
C ALA A 28 2.39 0.42 13.83
N ILE A 29 1.83 -0.61 14.48
CA ILE A 29 2.50 -1.34 15.56
C ILE A 29 3.83 -1.92 15.04
N LEU A 30 3.84 -2.57 13.88
CA LEU A 30 5.05 -3.16 13.29
C LEU A 30 6.15 -2.12 12.97
N LEU A 31 5.78 -0.87 12.70
CA LEU A 31 6.74 0.21 12.46
C LEU A 31 7.42 0.73 13.74
N PHE A 32 6.80 0.55 14.91
CA PHE A 32 7.29 1.09 16.18
C PHE A 32 7.85 0.04 17.15
N ILE A 33 7.62 -1.25 16.91
CA ILE A 33 8.20 -2.32 17.72
C ILE A 33 9.53 -2.80 17.12
N PRO A 34 10.47 -3.29 17.96
CA PRO A 34 11.68 -3.94 17.47
C PRO A 34 11.35 -5.16 16.61
N GLN A 35 11.89 -5.19 15.40
CA GLN A 35 11.68 -6.27 14.42
C GLN A 35 12.54 -7.50 14.75
N THR A 36 12.24 -8.11 15.89
CA THR A 36 13.01 -9.22 16.48
C THR A 36 12.31 -10.57 16.33
N GLY A 37 11.17 -10.61 15.63
CA GLY A 37 10.45 -11.83 15.35
C GLY A 37 11.29 -12.81 14.52
N LYS A 38 11.03 -14.11 14.67
CA LYS A 38 11.66 -15.16 13.85
C LYS A 38 10.62 -16.21 13.46
N LEU A 39 10.46 -16.42 12.16
CA LEU A 39 9.65 -17.50 11.58
C LEU A 39 10.59 -18.62 11.11
N GLY A 40 11.21 -19.31 12.06
CA GLY A 40 12.24 -20.31 11.77
C GLY A 40 13.45 -19.70 11.07
N ASP A 41 14.03 -20.43 10.12
CA ASP A 41 15.22 -20.03 9.35
C ASP A 41 14.88 -19.37 8.00
N LEU A 42 13.66 -18.85 7.86
CA LEU A 42 13.20 -18.24 6.61
C LEU A 42 13.95 -16.93 6.34
N ASP A 43 14.67 -16.86 5.22
CA ASP A 43 15.29 -15.61 4.76
C ASP A 43 14.22 -14.65 4.21
N VAL A 44 14.17 -13.45 4.78
CA VAL A 44 13.21 -12.39 4.42
C VAL A 44 13.85 -11.22 3.68
N SER A 45 15.16 -11.25 3.43
CA SER A 45 15.92 -10.12 2.83
C SER A 45 15.44 -9.75 1.42
N PHE A 46 14.86 -10.69 0.69
CA PHE A 46 14.31 -10.48 -0.65
C PHE A 46 12.91 -9.84 -0.65
N LEU A 47 12.20 -9.83 0.48
CA LEU A 47 10.82 -9.37 0.56
C LEU A 47 10.64 -7.88 0.23
N PRO A 48 11.54 -6.94 0.59
CA PRO A 48 11.44 -5.55 0.15
C PRO A 48 11.47 -5.42 -1.38
N HIS A 49 12.32 -6.19 -2.05
CA HIS A 49 12.37 -6.21 -3.52
C HIS A 49 11.08 -6.78 -4.11
N LEU A 50 10.61 -7.92 -3.59
CA LEU A 50 9.33 -8.51 -4.00
C LEU A 50 8.18 -7.52 -3.81
N ASN A 51 8.13 -6.83 -2.68
CA ASN A 51 7.13 -5.83 -2.35
C ASN A 51 7.14 -4.67 -3.38
N ALA A 52 8.32 -4.23 -3.81
CA ALA A 52 8.44 -3.22 -4.86
C ALA A 52 7.93 -3.74 -6.22
N VAL A 53 8.25 -4.99 -6.60
CA VAL A 53 7.74 -5.61 -7.83
C VAL A 53 6.21 -5.74 -7.80
N ILE A 54 5.63 -6.15 -6.67
CA ILE A 54 4.19 -6.26 -6.50
C ILE A 54 3.51 -4.89 -6.61
N ASN A 55 4.07 -3.86 -5.97
CA ASN A 55 3.54 -2.49 -6.07
C ASN A 55 3.65 -1.92 -7.48
N GLY A 56 4.76 -2.16 -8.18
CA GLY A 56 4.92 -1.78 -9.59
C GLY A 56 3.89 -2.48 -10.49
N SER A 57 3.67 -3.77 -10.27
CA SER A 57 2.63 -4.54 -10.98
C SER A 57 1.23 -4.00 -10.67
N CYS A 58 0.97 -3.64 -9.41
CA CYS A 58 -0.28 -3.05 -8.96
C CYS A 58 -0.55 -1.68 -9.62
N ALA A 59 0.47 -0.81 -9.71
CA ALA A 59 0.37 0.47 -10.41
C ALA A 59 0.00 0.27 -11.88
N ILE A 60 0.66 -0.68 -12.56
CA ILE A 60 0.34 -0.99 -13.97
C ILE A 60 -1.11 -1.47 -14.10
N THR A 61 -1.57 -2.38 -13.24
CA THR A 61 -2.95 -2.89 -13.33
C THR A 61 -3.99 -1.83 -12.97
N LEU A 62 -3.72 -0.94 -12.03
CA LEU A 62 -4.60 0.19 -11.71
C LEU A 62 -4.72 1.15 -12.90
N PHE A 63 -3.59 1.54 -13.48
CA PHE A 63 -3.56 2.36 -14.70
C PHE A 63 -4.35 1.71 -15.85
N LEU A 64 -4.13 0.41 -16.10
CA LEU A 64 -4.89 -0.34 -17.11
C LEU A 64 -6.38 -0.41 -16.77
N GLY A 65 -6.73 -0.61 -15.50
CA GLY A 65 -8.12 -0.59 -15.03
C GLY A 65 -8.82 0.73 -15.31
N PHE A 66 -8.12 1.85 -15.11
CA PHE A 66 -8.60 3.18 -15.46
C PHE A 66 -8.70 3.40 -16.99
N TYR A 67 -7.72 2.91 -17.74
CA TYR A 67 -7.75 2.95 -19.19
C TYR A 67 -8.97 2.21 -19.77
N PHE A 68 -9.23 0.98 -19.31
CA PHE A 68 -10.34 0.17 -19.82
C PHE A 68 -11.71 0.74 -19.47
N ILE A 69 -11.90 1.30 -18.27
CA ILE A 69 -13.18 1.95 -17.94
C ILE A 69 -13.42 3.20 -18.77
N LYS A 70 -12.37 3.97 -19.12
CA LYS A 70 -12.47 5.09 -20.07
C LYS A 70 -12.85 4.65 -21.47
N LYS A 71 -12.46 3.44 -21.88
CA LYS A 71 -12.86 2.82 -23.15
C LYS A 71 -14.24 2.15 -23.09
N GLY A 72 -14.92 2.20 -21.94
CA GLY A 72 -16.21 1.54 -21.74
C GLY A 72 -16.13 0.02 -21.55
N ASN A 73 -14.93 -0.56 -21.53
CA ASN A 73 -14.74 -2.00 -21.31
C ASN A 73 -14.79 -2.31 -19.81
N THR A 74 -16.01 -2.53 -19.31
CA THR A 74 -16.25 -2.80 -17.89
C THR A 74 -15.73 -4.16 -17.42
N GLU A 75 -15.63 -5.16 -18.30
CA GLU A 75 -15.12 -6.48 -17.96
C GLU A 75 -13.62 -6.44 -17.67
N LEU A 76 -12.83 -5.87 -18.58
CA LEU A 76 -11.40 -5.70 -18.37
C LEU A 76 -11.09 -4.76 -17.21
N HIS A 77 -11.89 -3.70 -17.01
CA HIS A 77 -11.78 -2.87 -15.81
C HIS A 77 -11.91 -3.71 -14.54
N ARG A 78 -12.98 -4.53 -14.41
CA ARG A 78 -13.19 -5.38 -13.23
C ARG A 78 -12.05 -6.37 -13.02
N LEU A 79 -11.56 -6.99 -14.09
CA LEU A 79 -10.42 -7.91 -14.04
C LEU A 79 -9.18 -7.20 -13.49
N MET A 80 -8.84 -6.03 -14.02
CA MET A 80 -7.69 -5.25 -13.56
C MET A 80 -7.83 -4.79 -12.09
N MET A 81 -9.03 -4.37 -11.68
CA MET A 81 -9.29 -4.01 -10.28
C MET A 81 -9.17 -5.20 -9.33
N LEU A 82 -9.62 -6.39 -9.75
CA LEU A 82 -9.46 -7.63 -8.99
C LEU A 82 -7.99 -8.01 -8.84
N ILE A 83 -7.22 -7.97 -9.94
CA ILE A 83 -5.77 -8.25 -9.89
C ILE A 83 -5.07 -7.25 -8.96
N SER A 84 -5.37 -5.95 -9.08
CA SER A 84 -4.80 -4.91 -8.20
C SER A 84 -5.11 -5.17 -6.72
N PHE A 85 -6.34 -5.58 -6.41
CA PHE A 85 -6.75 -5.91 -5.05
C PHE A 85 -6.01 -7.15 -4.51
N VAL A 86 -5.87 -8.21 -5.32
CA VAL A 86 -5.14 -9.42 -4.93
C VAL A 86 -3.66 -9.13 -4.74
N LEU A 87 -3.03 -8.36 -5.64
CA LEU A 87 -1.64 -7.92 -5.48
C LEU A 87 -1.45 -7.12 -4.19
N GLY A 88 -2.36 -6.19 -3.87
CA GLY A 88 -2.35 -5.44 -2.62
C GLY A 88 -2.47 -6.33 -1.37
N ALA A 89 -3.29 -7.38 -1.42
CA ALA A 89 -3.41 -8.33 -0.32
C ALA A 89 -2.12 -9.15 -0.14
N ILE A 90 -1.51 -9.64 -1.23
CA ILE A 90 -0.23 -10.36 -1.19
C ILE A 90 0.89 -9.44 -0.68
N PHE A 91 0.93 -8.20 -1.15
CA PHE A 91 1.86 -7.17 -0.66
C PHE A 91 1.73 -7.00 0.85
N LEU A 92 0.51 -6.85 1.38
CA LEU A 92 0.30 -6.62 2.81
C LEU A 92 0.83 -7.79 3.65
N VAL A 93 0.58 -9.04 3.22
CA VAL A 93 1.11 -10.23 3.90
C VAL A 93 2.63 -10.26 3.87
N SER A 94 3.23 -10.07 2.69
CA SER A 94 4.69 -10.03 2.50
C SER A 94 5.36 -8.90 3.32
N TYR A 95 4.74 -7.72 3.33
CA TYR A 95 5.15 -6.55 4.11
C TYR A 95 5.12 -6.84 5.61
N VAL A 96 4.05 -7.45 6.13
CA VAL A 96 3.95 -7.82 7.54
C VAL A 96 5.01 -8.85 7.93
N ILE A 97 5.27 -9.85 7.08
CA ILE A 97 6.33 -10.84 7.32
C ILE A 97 7.70 -10.16 7.40
N TYR A 98 8.03 -9.31 6.41
CA TYR A 98 9.28 -8.56 6.43
C TYR A 98 9.38 -7.69 7.69
N HIS A 99 8.34 -6.92 8.02
CA HIS A 99 8.42 -6.02 9.17
C HIS A 99 8.33 -6.72 10.53
N PHE A 100 8.02 -8.01 10.57
CA PHE A 100 8.06 -8.81 11.79
C PHE A 100 9.46 -9.36 12.10
N GLN A 101 10.23 -9.74 11.07
CA GLN A 101 11.52 -10.44 11.20
C GLN A 101 12.72 -9.72 10.56
N GLY A 102 12.49 -8.91 9.54
CA GLY A 102 13.52 -8.20 8.78
C GLY A 102 14.22 -7.13 9.61
N GLY A 103 15.44 -6.77 9.19
CA GLY A 103 16.20 -5.71 9.83
C GLY A 103 15.62 -4.32 9.58
N HIS A 104 15.83 -3.42 10.54
CA HIS A 104 15.56 -2.00 10.34
C HIS A 104 16.63 -1.40 9.41
N THR A 105 16.18 -0.80 8.32
CA THR A 105 17.05 -0.06 7.40
C THR A 105 16.88 1.43 7.61
N VAL A 106 18.00 2.15 7.78
CA VAL A 106 18.00 3.60 7.96
C VAL A 106 18.52 4.26 6.69
N PHE A 107 17.70 5.08 6.04
CA PHE A 107 18.14 5.81 4.85
C PHE A 107 19.34 6.71 5.16
N GLY A 108 20.45 6.51 4.47
CA GLY A 108 21.69 7.28 4.67
C GLY A 108 22.70 6.60 5.61
N ASP A 109 22.34 5.50 6.27
CA ASP A 109 23.26 4.73 7.11
C ASP A 109 24.18 3.89 6.21
N LEU A 110 25.44 4.33 6.08
CA LEU A 110 26.40 3.79 5.14
C LEU A 110 27.21 2.64 5.72
N ASN A 111 27.34 2.59 7.05
CA ASN A 111 28.08 1.54 7.75
C ASN A 111 27.16 0.43 8.31
N ALA A 112 25.84 0.62 8.24
CA ALA A 112 24.81 -0.30 8.68
C ALA A 112 24.87 -0.66 10.17
N ASP A 113 25.33 0.27 11.00
CA ASP A 113 25.33 0.11 12.47
C ASP A 113 23.98 0.52 13.10
N GLY A 114 23.03 1.01 12.30
CA GLY A 114 21.71 1.47 12.72
C GLY A 114 21.69 2.88 13.31
N ILE A 115 22.83 3.57 13.36
CA ILE A 115 23.02 4.87 13.99
C ILE A 115 23.49 5.88 12.95
N LEU A 116 22.57 6.75 12.54
CA LEU A 116 22.89 7.78 11.56
C LEU A 116 23.79 8.88 12.14
N SER A 117 25.08 8.83 11.81
CA SER A 117 26.10 9.79 12.24
C SER A 117 25.91 11.19 11.63
N THR A 118 26.62 12.20 12.14
CA THR A 118 26.55 13.56 11.58
C THR A 118 27.09 13.62 10.16
N THR A 119 28.11 12.82 9.84
CA THR A 119 28.72 12.74 8.51
C THR A 119 27.75 12.13 7.52
N GLU A 120 27.14 10.99 7.86
CA GLU A 120 26.15 10.32 7.01
C GLU A 120 24.90 11.18 6.76
N LYS A 121 24.45 11.94 7.77
CA LYS A 121 23.36 12.93 7.59
C LYS A 121 23.73 14.00 6.56
N GLN A 122 24.97 14.49 6.59
CA GLN A 122 25.44 15.49 5.63
C GLN A 122 25.55 14.90 4.22
N GLU A 123 26.06 13.67 4.10
CA GLU A 123 26.19 12.99 2.81
C GLU A 123 24.82 12.67 2.18
N ALA A 124 23.87 12.18 2.98
CA ALA A 124 22.51 11.92 2.50
C ALA A 124 21.76 13.21 2.11
N GLY A 125 22.10 14.33 2.76
CA GLY A 125 21.69 15.68 2.39
C GLY A 125 20.20 15.85 2.09
N SER A 126 19.88 16.58 1.02
CA SER A 126 18.50 16.87 0.61
C SER A 126 17.72 15.62 0.18
N LEU A 127 18.39 14.57 -0.30
CA LEU A 127 17.74 13.33 -0.72
C LEU A 127 17.05 12.63 0.45
N ARG A 128 17.64 12.70 1.65
CA ARG A 128 17.01 12.18 2.87
C ARG A 128 15.72 12.91 3.20
N VAL A 129 15.69 14.23 3.07
CA VAL A 129 14.47 15.01 3.34
C VAL A 129 13.36 14.64 2.35
N ILE A 130 13.69 14.54 1.06
CA ILE A 130 12.75 14.10 0.02
C ILE A 130 12.23 12.70 0.33
N TYR A 131 13.12 11.78 0.70
CA TYR A 131 12.76 10.41 1.08
C TYR A 131 11.77 10.40 2.25
N LEU A 132 12.06 11.12 3.34
CA LEU A 132 11.21 11.12 4.52
C LEU A 132 9.84 11.74 4.27
N ILE A 133 9.77 12.81 3.47
CA ILE A 133 8.49 13.43 3.07
C ILE A 133 7.68 12.45 2.22
N LEU A 134 8.30 11.82 1.22
CA LEU A 134 7.64 10.87 0.35
C LEU A 134 7.18 9.62 1.11
N LEU A 135 8.03 9.09 1.99
CA LEU A 135 7.74 7.95 2.85
C LEU A 135 6.55 8.26 3.78
N LEU A 136 6.56 9.42 4.44
CA LEU A 136 5.46 9.83 5.31
C LEU A 136 4.15 9.95 4.52
N ALA A 137 4.19 10.61 3.36
CA ALA A 137 3.02 10.72 2.48
C ALA A 137 2.52 9.33 2.04
N HIS A 138 3.42 8.43 1.65
CA HIS A 138 3.10 7.06 1.27
C HIS A 138 2.41 6.30 2.41
N ILE A 139 2.95 6.34 3.62
CA ILE A 139 2.39 5.63 4.79
C ILE A 139 0.99 6.15 5.13
N VAL A 140 0.83 7.48 5.23
CA VAL A 140 -0.45 8.11 5.57
C VAL A 140 -1.51 7.81 4.52
N LEU A 141 -1.16 7.94 3.24
CA LEU A 141 -2.10 7.66 2.15
C LEU A 141 -2.40 6.16 2.02
N SER A 142 -1.45 5.27 2.35
CA SER A 142 -1.68 3.83 2.38
C SER A 142 -2.68 3.44 3.47
N ALA A 143 -2.65 4.07 4.65
CA ALA A 143 -3.69 3.87 5.65
C ALA A 143 -5.07 4.36 5.15
N ALA A 144 -5.11 5.52 4.50
CA ALA A 144 -6.35 6.08 3.95
C ALA A 144 -6.94 5.27 2.78
N VAL A 145 -6.10 4.57 2.01
CA VAL A 145 -6.56 3.82 0.82
C VAL A 145 -7.41 2.60 1.19
N VAL A 146 -7.15 1.96 2.34
CA VAL A 146 -7.83 0.72 2.77
C VAL A 146 -9.35 0.88 2.80
N PRO A 147 -9.94 1.84 3.57
CA PRO A 147 -11.39 2.02 3.57
C PRO A 147 -11.93 2.42 2.19
N LEU A 148 -11.19 3.22 1.42
CA LEU A 148 -11.63 3.68 0.10
C LEU A 148 -11.75 2.52 -0.90
N VAL A 149 -10.77 1.60 -0.92
CA VAL A 149 -10.77 0.43 -1.80
C VAL A 149 -11.85 -0.57 -1.40
N LEU A 150 -11.95 -0.88 -0.10
CA LEU A 150 -12.95 -1.82 0.40
C LEU A 150 -14.38 -1.33 0.15
N LEU A 151 -14.66 -0.05 0.39
CA LEU A 151 -15.97 0.55 0.09
C LEU A 151 -16.24 0.61 -1.42
N SER A 152 -15.24 0.93 -2.25
CA SER A 152 -15.44 0.96 -3.70
C SER A 152 -15.73 -0.42 -4.29
N ILE A 153 -15.08 -1.48 -3.79
CA ILE A 153 -15.41 -2.87 -4.14
C ILE A 153 -16.82 -3.23 -3.65
N TYR A 154 -17.17 -2.92 -2.39
CA TYR A 154 -18.51 -3.16 -1.87
C TYR A 154 -19.60 -2.50 -2.73
N PHE A 155 -19.42 -1.25 -3.11
CA PHE A 155 -20.37 -0.57 -3.99
C PHE A 155 -20.41 -1.17 -5.40
N ALA A 156 -19.29 -1.69 -5.91
CA ALA A 156 -19.27 -2.37 -7.21
C ALA A 156 -20.05 -3.70 -7.17
N ILE A 157 -19.79 -4.56 -6.17
CA ILE A 157 -20.42 -5.90 -6.08
C ILE A 157 -21.90 -5.82 -5.70
N THR A 158 -22.31 -4.78 -4.96
CA THR A 158 -23.73 -4.52 -4.63
C THR A 158 -24.45 -3.71 -5.71
N ASN A 159 -23.82 -3.51 -6.86
CA ASN A 159 -24.35 -2.75 -8.00
C ASN A 159 -24.78 -1.31 -7.66
N ARG A 160 -24.13 -0.68 -6.67
CA ARG A 160 -24.34 0.71 -6.25
C ARG A 160 -23.43 1.66 -7.02
N LEU A 161 -23.57 1.66 -8.35
CA LEU A 161 -22.62 2.32 -9.26
C LEU A 161 -22.49 3.84 -9.06
N VAL A 162 -23.55 4.53 -8.60
CA VAL A 162 -23.50 5.96 -8.29
C VAL A 162 -22.55 6.23 -7.11
N LEU A 163 -22.64 5.43 -6.05
CA LEU A 163 -21.76 5.54 -4.89
C LEU A 163 -20.33 5.11 -5.25
N HIS A 164 -20.17 4.03 -6.01
CA HIS A 164 -18.89 3.60 -6.54
C HIS A 164 -18.21 4.75 -7.30
N LYS A 165 -18.89 5.36 -8.29
CA LYS A 165 -18.36 6.51 -9.05
C LYS A 165 -18.01 7.72 -8.18
N LYS A 166 -18.71 7.94 -7.06
CA LYS A 166 -18.41 9.04 -6.13
C LYS A 166 -17.11 8.79 -5.37
N ILE A 167 -16.93 7.57 -4.85
CA ILE A 167 -15.76 7.25 -4.02
C ILE A 167 -14.49 7.02 -4.86
N VAL A 168 -14.60 6.42 -6.05
CA VAL A 168 -13.41 6.09 -6.87
C VAL A 168 -12.68 7.32 -7.39
N LYS A 169 -13.33 8.50 -7.44
CA LYS A 169 -12.66 9.78 -7.73
C LYS A 169 -11.55 10.11 -6.73
N TRP A 170 -11.66 9.59 -5.50
CA TRP A 170 -10.65 9.71 -4.46
C TRP A 170 -9.84 8.43 -4.32
N ALA A 171 -10.50 7.26 -4.35
CA ALA A 171 -9.83 5.97 -4.18
C ALA A 171 -8.77 5.72 -5.25
N TYR A 172 -9.09 5.97 -6.53
CA TYR A 172 -8.16 5.71 -7.64
C TYR A 172 -6.86 6.53 -7.56
N PRO A 173 -6.87 7.88 -7.49
CA PRO A 173 -5.62 8.64 -7.47
C PRO A 173 -4.78 8.36 -6.22
N ILE A 174 -5.41 8.11 -5.06
CA ILE A 174 -4.68 7.73 -3.85
C ILE A 174 -4.05 6.35 -4.01
N TRP A 175 -4.78 5.38 -4.55
CA TRP A 175 -4.28 4.02 -4.74
C TRP A 175 -3.14 3.96 -5.77
N GLU A 176 -3.29 4.67 -6.89
CA GLU A 176 -2.24 4.81 -7.89
C GLU A 176 -0.99 5.47 -7.28
N PHE A 177 -1.17 6.57 -6.51
CA PHE A 177 -0.07 7.26 -5.85
C PHE A 177 0.69 6.33 -4.90
N VAL A 178 0.00 5.57 -4.04
CA VAL A 178 0.68 4.69 -3.07
C VAL A 178 1.40 3.54 -3.78
N ALA A 179 0.82 2.97 -4.83
CA ALA A 179 1.47 1.92 -5.61
C ALA A 179 2.77 2.42 -6.26
N VAL A 180 2.73 3.59 -6.91
CA VAL A 180 3.92 4.20 -7.54
C VAL A 180 4.95 4.66 -6.51
N SER A 181 4.52 5.39 -5.47
CA SER A 181 5.43 5.89 -4.43
C SER A 181 6.10 4.77 -3.64
N GLY A 182 5.45 3.62 -3.46
CA GLY A 182 6.07 2.45 -2.83
C GLY A 182 7.29 1.94 -3.61
N VAL A 183 7.23 1.94 -4.94
CA VAL A 183 8.36 1.59 -5.80
C VAL A 183 9.48 2.62 -5.70
N ILE A 184 9.14 3.91 -5.71
CA ILE A 184 10.12 5.00 -5.61
C ILE A 184 10.83 4.96 -4.25
N VAL A 185 10.08 4.83 -3.16
CA VAL A 185 10.62 4.71 -1.79
C VAL A 185 11.56 3.52 -1.71
N TYR A 186 11.20 2.37 -2.30
CA TYR A 186 12.09 1.20 -2.39
C TYR A 186 13.40 1.55 -3.10
N PHE A 187 13.35 2.12 -4.31
CA PHE A 187 14.58 2.45 -5.04
C PHE A 187 15.46 3.42 -4.26
N MET A 188 14.87 4.41 -3.59
CA MET A 188 15.59 5.36 -2.76
C MET A 188 16.29 4.69 -1.58
N ILE A 189 15.64 3.78 -0.85
CA ILE A 189 16.25 3.11 0.31
C ILE A 189 17.10 1.90 -0.08
N SER A 190 16.95 1.36 -1.29
CA SER A 190 17.60 0.11 -1.70
C SER A 190 19.12 0.05 -1.55
N PRO A 191 19.89 1.14 -1.74
CA PRO A 191 21.35 1.11 -1.52
C PRO A 191 21.78 0.86 -0.07
N TYR A 192 20.85 1.00 0.89
CA TYR A 192 21.10 0.85 2.32
C TYR A 192 20.64 -0.50 2.87
N TYR A 193 20.07 -1.39 2.05
CA TYR A 193 19.87 -2.79 2.46
C TYR A 193 21.23 -3.50 2.50
N VAL A 194 21.44 -4.30 3.55
CA VAL A 194 22.63 -5.14 3.76
C VAL A 194 22.25 -6.61 3.66
#